data_AF-A0A7V9VJ83-F1
#
_entry.id   AF-A0A7V9VJ83-F1
#
_cell.length_a   1.000
_cell.length_b   1.000
_cell.length_c   1.000
_cell.angle_alpha   90.00
_cell.angle_beta   90.00
_cell.angle_gamma   90.00
#
_symmetry.space_group_name_H-M   'P 1'
#
loop_
_entity.id
_entity.type
_entity.pdbx_description
1 polymer ?
#
loop_
_entity_poly.entity_id
_entity_poly.type
_entity_poly.pdbx_seq_one_letter_code
_entity_poly.pdbx_strand_id
1 'polypeptide(L)'
;MSQYSPLRLETFDLLRRASTATITTQLFQRGLRNVFLNGLAPLNPTHCQFVGEAVTLRNIPMREDLDTLDIFRDPENPQRKVVEMVGPGQVLVQDCRGDVRAASGGNILATRMRMRGVAGVVTDGAMRDSQDIAKQPFPVFIKGRSASLNLTVHHAVD
;
A
#
# COMPACT_ATOMS: atom_id res chain seq x y z
N MET A 1 17.96 -1.76 1.12
CA MET A 1 17.53 -0.85 2.21
C MET A 1 17.88 0.57 1.79
N SER A 2 16.96 1.51 2.01
CA SER A 2 17.11 2.93 1.64
C SER A 2 18.39 3.54 2.23
N GLN A 3 19.08 4.39 1.46
CA GLN A 3 20.26 5.16 1.92
C GLN A 3 19.87 6.34 2.83
N TYR A 4 18.59 6.55 3.08
CA TYR A 4 18.08 7.66 3.87
C TYR A 4 18.00 7.31 5.36
N SER A 5 18.40 8.26 6.21
CA SER A 5 18.19 8.15 7.66
C SER A 5 16.68 8.17 7.97
N PRO A 6 16.20 7.34 8.90
CA PRO A 6 14.80 7.37 9.33
C PRO A 6 14.39 8.76 9.82
N LEU A 7 13.14 9.14 9.56
CA LEU A 7 12.57 10.37 10.08
C LEU A 7 12.56 10.36 11.62
N ARG A 8 12.76 11.54 12.23
CA ARG A 8 12.66 11.71 13.68
C ARG A 8 11.21 11.52 14.12
N LEU A 9 10.99 10.93 15.30
CA LEU A 9 9.66 10.68 15.86
C LEU A 9 8.78 11.95 15.89
N GLU A 10 9.37 13.08 16.30
CA GLU A 10 8.70 14.39 16.30
C GLU A 10 8.18 14.82 14.92
N THR A 11 8.89 14.45 13.85
CA THR A 11 8.45 14.76 12.47
C THR A 11 7.13 14.05 12.14
N PHE A 12 6.95 12.81 12.58
CA PHE A 12 5.68 12.10 12.39
C PHE A 12 4.54 12.79 13.13
N ASP A 13 4.76 13.28 14.35
CA ASP A 13 3.74 13.97 15.14
C ASP A 13 3.32 15.30 14.51
N LEU A 14 4.27 16.06 13.98
CA LEU A 14 3.98 17.28 13.23
C LEU A 14 3.19 17.00 11.95
N LEU A 15 3.59 15.97 11.19
CA LEU A 15 2.90 15.57 9.96
C LEU A 15 1.47 15.10 10.21
N ARG A 16 1.19 14.41 11.32
CA ARG A 16 -0.17 13.96 11.69
C ARG A 16 -1.15 15.12 11.92
N ARG A 17 -0.65 16.31 12.28
CA ARG A 17 -1.46 17.51 12.55
C ARG A 17 -1.74 18.33 11.28
N ALA A 18 -0.95 18.14 10.23
CA ALA A 18 -1.11 18.87 8.98
C ALA A 18 -2.09 18.14 8.06
N SER A 19 -2.97 18.89 7.40
CA SER A 19 -3.81 18.31 6.34
C SER A 19 -2.97 17.97 5.12
N THR A 20 -3.41 16.99 4.33
CA THR A 20 -2.77 16.67 3.05
C THR A 20 -2.73 17.89 2.12
N ALA A 21 -3.77 18.74 2.13
CA ALA A 21 -3.81 19.98 1.34
C ALA A 21 -2.74 21.01 1.77
N THR A 22 -2.48 21.13 3.08
CA THR A 22 -1.39 21.98 3.58
C THR A 22 -0.03 21.42 3.16
N ILE A 23 0.15 20.10 3.26
CA ILE A 23 1.39 19.42 2.87
C ILE A 23 1.65 19.61 1.36
N THR A 24 0.66 19.40 0.49
CA THR A 24 0.83 19.59 -0.96
C THR A 24 1.20 21.03 -1.30
N THR A 25 0.63 22.03 -0.60
CA THR A 25 0.99 23.44 -0.77
C THR A 25 2.44 23.71 -0.36
N GLN A 26 2.89 23.15 0.77
CA GLN A 26 4.28 23.28 1.23
C GLN A 26 5.29 22.62 0.30
N LEU A 27 4.93 21.48 -0.31
CA LEU A 27 5.76 20.80 -1.30
C LEU A 27 5.82 21.59 -2.62
N PHE A 28 4.69 22.18 -3.04
CA PHE A 28 4.64 23.05 -4.22
C PHE A 28 5.58 24.25 -4.10
N GLN A 29 5.59 24.92 -2.94
CA GLN A 29 6.52 26.03 -2.65
C GLN A 29 8.00 25.62 -2.76
N ARG A 30 8.31 24.33 -2.61
CA ARG A 30 9.65 23.74 -2.74
C ARG A 30 9.93 23.17 -4.13
N GLY A 31 9.06 23.43 -5.11
CA GLY A 31 9.22 22.97 -6.50
C GLY A 31 8.68 21.57 -6.78
N LEU A 32 8.08 20.89 -5.81
CA LEU A 32 7.53 19.54 -5.97
C LEU A 32 6.04 19.61 -6.36
N ARG A 33 5.75 19.29 -7.62
CA ARG A 33 4.41 19.48 -8.22
C ARG A 33 3.53 18.22 -8.23
N ASN A 34 4.13 17.05 -8.45
CA ASN A 34 3.42 15.78 -8.61
C ASN A 34 3.52 14.94 -7.33
N VAL A 35 2.78 15.33 -6.29
CA VAL A 35 2.96 14.81 -4.92
C VAL A 35 1.72 14.16 -4.31
N PHE A 36 0.63 14.03 -5.09
CA PHE A 36 -0.63 13.46 -4.61
C PHE A 36 -1.12 12.35 -5.53
N LEU A 37 -1.56 11.23 -4.93
CA LEU A 37 -2.10 10.07 -5.65
C LEU A 37 -3.61 10.25 -5.87
N ASN A 38 -3.99 10.70 -7.06
CA ASN A 38 -5.40 10.92 -7.42
C ASN A 38 -6.13 9.61 -7.73
N GLY A 39 -7.43 9.56 -7.42
CA GLY A 39 -8.30 8.42 -7.73
C GLY A 39 -8.26 7.28 -6.71
N LEU A 40 -7.56 7.46 -5.58
CA LEU A 40 -7.58 6.52 -4.48
C LEU A 40 -8.64 6.93 -3.45
N ALA A 41 -9.39 5.95 -2.94
CA ALA A 41 -10.38 6.15 -1.90
C ALA A 41 -10.08 5.25 -0.68
N PRO A 42 -10.32 5.74 0.55
CA PRO A 42 -10.19 4.91 1.73
C PRO A 42 -11.29 3.84 1.76
N LEU A 43 -10.93 2.63 2.21
CA LEU A 43 -11.92 1.59 2.49
C LEU A 43 -12.81 1.93 3.68
N ASN A 44 -12.25 2.61 4.69
CA ASN A 44 -12.97 3.10 5.84
C ASN A 44 -12.69 4.60 6.05
N PRO A 45 -13.60 5.50 5.61
CA PRO A 45 -13.40 6.95 5.75
C PRO A 45 -13.33 7.45 7.20
N THR A 46 -13.85 6.70 8.18
CA THR A 46 -13.77 7.10 9.59
C THR A 46 -12.44 6.70 10.23
N HIS A 47 -11.65 5.85 9.56
CA HIS A 47 -10.37 5.36 10.05
C HIS A 47 -9.33 5.34 8.93
N CYS A 48 -9.03 6.52 8.38
CA CYS A 48 -8.14 6.67 7.23
C CYS A 48 -6.96 7.64 7.43
N GLN A 49 -6.78 8.20 8.63
CA GLN A 49 -5.67 9.11 8.92
C GLN A 49 -4.44 8.33 9.41
N PHE A 50 -3.30 8.54 8.77
CA PHE A 50 -2.02 7.96 9.17
C PHE A 50 -0.85 8.77 8.58
N VAL A 51 0.34 8.53 9.12
CA VAL A 51 1.63 8.99 8.57
C VAL A 51 2.63 7.87 8.80
N GLY A 52 3.45 7.58 7.80
CA GLY A 52 4.52 6.59 7.90
C GLY A 52 5.50 6.67 6.74
N GLU A 53 6.67 6.08 6.91
CA GLU A 53 7.64 5.93 5.83
C GLU A 53 7.17 4.86 4.85
N ALA A 54 7.32 5.14 3.55
CA ALA A 54 6.87 4.23 2.50
C ALA A 54 7.82 3.04 2.34
N VAL A 55 7.25 1.84 2.34
CA VAL A 55 7.84 0.63 1.77
C VAL A 55 7.07 0.35 0.49
N THR A 56 7.77 0.30 -0.63
CA THR A 56 7.13 0.22 -1.95
C THR A 56 7.11 -1.21 -2.46
N LEU A 57 6.02 -1.62 -3.09
CA LEU A 57 5.95 -2.84 -3.91
C LEU A 57 5.55 -2.48 -5.34
N ARG A 58 6.27 -2.99 -6.34
CA ARG A 58 5.95 -2.80 -7.74
C ARG A 58 5.37 -4.07 -8.38
N ASN A 59 4.31 -3.90 -9.17
CA ASN A 59 3.76 -4.95 -10.02
C ASN A 59 3.92 -4.61 -11.50
N ILE A 60 4.33 -5.59 -12.29
CA ILE A 60 4.36 -5.55 -13.75
C ILE A 60 3.21 -6.41 -14.32
N PRO A 61 2.96 -6.43 -15.65
CA PRO A 61 2.01 -7.37 -16.22
C PRO A 61 2.33 -8.81 -15.82
N MET A 62 1.28 -9.60 -15.59
CA MET A 62 1.44 -11.02 -15.27
C MET A 62 2.20 -11.78 -16.36
N ARG A 63 2.82 -12.87 -15.94
CA ARG A 63 3.61 -13.81 -16.73
C ARG A 63 3.04 -15.21 -16.59
N GLU A 64 2.41 -15.72 -17.64
CA GLU A 64 1.77 -17.05 -17.66
C GLU A 64 2.73 -18.18 -17.30
N ASP A 65 4.03 -17.99 -17.57
CA ASP A 65 5.08 -18.96 -17.26
C ASP A 65 5.52 -18.95 -15.79
N LEU A 66 5.24 -17.89 -15.02
CA LEU A 66 5.68 -17.74 -13.62
C LEU A 66 4.52 -17.65 -12.62
N ASP A 67 3.41 -17.01 -12.99
CA ASP A 67 2.31 -16.64 -12.11
C ASP A 67 1.30 -17.77 -11.95
N THR A 68 1.79 -18.92 -11.47
CA THR A 68 0.97 -20.07 -11.08
C THR A 68 0.71 -20.05 -9.57
N LEU A 69 -0.24 -20.86 -9.10
CA LEU A 69 -0.57 -20.91 -7.65
C LEU A 69 0.61 -21.31 -6.76
N ASP A 70 1.63 -21.96 -7.30
CA ASP A 70 2.81 -22.38 -6.54
C ASP A 70 3.63 -21.19 -6.03
N ILE A 71 3.53 -20.02 -6.66
CA ILE A 71 4.23 -18.80 -6.24
C ILE A 71 3.85 -18.36 -4.82
N PHE A 72 2.63 -18.66 -4.36
CA PHE A 72 2.21 -18.31 -2.99
C PHE A 72 2.92 -19.15 -1.91
N ARG A 73 3.51 -20.29 -2.30
CA ARG A 73 4.28 -21.15 -1.40
C ARG A 73 5.69 -20.62 -1.19
N ASP A 74 6.23 -19.89 -2.16
CA ASP A 74 7.57 -19.33 -2.13
C ASP A 74 7.69 -18.19 -1.10
N PRO A 75 8.52 -18.34 -0.05
CA PRO A 75 8.80 -17.26 0.90
C PRO A 75 9.49 -16.06 0.26
N GLU A 76 10.23 -16.27 -0.83
CA GLU A 76 10.96 -15.23 -1.55
C GLU A 76 10.08 -14.48 -2.56
N ASN A 77 8.82 -14.89 -2.75
CA ASN A 77 7.88 -14.14 -3.55
C ASN A 77 7.80 -12.67 -3.07
N PRO A 78 8.00 -11.66 -3.95
CA PRO A 78 8.09 -10.26 -3.54
C PRO A 78 6.87 -9.75 -2.76
N GLN A 79 5.65 -10.17 -3.12
CA GLN A 79 4.43 -9.78 -2.40
C GLN A 79 4.41 -10.33 -0.97
N ARG A 80 4.85 -11.57 -0.77
CA ARG A 80 4.96 -12.16 0.57
C ARG A 80 6.08 -11.50 1.37
N LYS A 81 7.24 -11.32 0.73
CA LYS A 81 8.42 -10.74 1.34
C LYS A 81 8.17 -9.32 1.82
N VAL A 82 7.49 -8.48 1.03
CA VAL A 82 7.19 -7.10 1.43
C VAL A 82 6.24 -7.04 2.63
N VAL A 83 5.24 -7.95 2.69
CA VAL A 83 4.28 -8.03 3.82
C VAL A 83 4.99 -8.43 5.12
N GLU A 84 6.06 -9.22 5.05
CA GLU A 84 6.90 -9.58 6.19
C GLU A 84 8.07 -8.59 6.43
N MET A 85 8.38 -7.71 5.48
CA MET A 85 9.41 -6.69 5.63
C MET A 85 8.87 -5.39 6.23
N VAL A 86 7.70 -4.93 5.77
CA VAL A 86 7.12 -3.63 6.19
C VAL A 86 6.96 -3.59 7.71
N GLY A 87 7.61 -2.61 8.34
CA GLY A 87 7.75 -2.54 9.79
C GLY A 87 6.66 -1.75 10.50
N PRO A 88 6.69 -1.74 11.84
CA PRO A 88 5.81 -0.89 12.65
C PRO A 88 5.92 0.59 12.24
N GLY A 89 4.79 1.25 12.07
CA GLY A 89 4.71 2.67 11.69
C GLY A 89 5.00 2.96 10.21
N GLN A 90 5.43 1.99 9.43
CA GLN A 90 5.65 2.14 7.98
C GLN A 90 4.34 1.95 7.20
N VAL A 91 4.33 2.37 5.94
CA VAL A 91 3.17 2.29 5.04
C VAL A 91 3.57 1.49 3.81
N LEU A 92 2.81 0.46 3.47
CA LEU A 92 2.98 -0.22 2.18
C LEU A 92 2.37 0.65 1.08
N VAL A 93 3.15 0.99 0.05
CA VAL A 93 2.69 1.69 -1.15
C VAL A 93 2.89 0.80 -2.37
N GLN A 94 1.81 0.34 -2.97
CA GLN A 94 1.85 -0.66 -4.03
C GLN A 94 1.43 -0.08 -5.38
N ASP A 95 2.31 -0.21 -6.37
CA ASP A 95 2.07 0.12 -7.78
C ASP A 95 1.50 -1.12 -8.51
N CYS A 96 0.30 -0.96 -9.05
CA CYS A 96 -0.47 -1.92 -9.82
C CYS A 96 -0.79 -1.36 -11.21
N ARG A 97 -0.09 -0.31 -11.67
CA ARG A 97 -0.27 0.35 -12.96
C ARG A 97 -1.69 0.90 -13.16
N GLY A 98 -2.41 1.15 -12.06
CA GLY A 98 -3.82 1.53 -12.08
C GLY A 98 -4.80 0.44 -12.52
N ASP A 99 -4.38 -0.82 -12.69
CA ASP A 99 -5.22 -1.90 -13.21
C ASP A 99 -6.00 -2.60 -12.08
N VAL A 100 -7.32 -2.39 -12.10
CA VAL A 100 -8.26 -2.87 -11.08
C VAL A 100 -8.93 -4.20 -11.43
N ARG A 101 -8.56 -4.83 -12.55
CA ARG A 101 -9.15 -6.12 -12.97
C ARG A 101 -8.81 -7.25 -12.00
N ALA A 102 -7.66 -7.19 -11.32
CA ALA A 102 -7.25 -8.13 -10.28
C ALA A 102 -6.88 -7.42 -8.99
N ALA A 103 -7.08 -8.10 -7.86
CA ALA A 103 -6.72 -7.57 -6.57
C ALA A 103 -5.24 -7.72 -6.27
N SER A 104 -4.68 -6.64 -5.74
CA SER A 104 -3.30 -6.47 -5.29
C SER A 104 -3.03 -7.07 -3.90
N GLY A 105 -4.11 -7.40 -3.16
CA GLY A 105 -4.09 -8.01 -1.84
C GLY A 105 -5.52 -8.33 -1.35
N GLY A 106 -5.62 -8.87 -0.13
CA GLY A 106 -6.89 -9.24 0.49
C GLY A 106 -6.83 -9.26 2.02
N ASN A 107 -7.86 -9.78 2.67
CA ASN A 107 -8.05 -9.65 4.12
C ASN A 107 -6.90 -10.27 4.93
N ILE A 108 -6.34 -11.39 4.46
CA ILE A 108 -5.22 -12.08 5.12
C ILE A 108 -3.99 -11.17 5.21
N LEU A 109 -3.58 -10.58 4.10
CA LEU A 109 -2.40 -9.70 4.05
C LEU A 109 -2.63 -8.41 4.85
N ALA A 110 -3.82 -7.80 4.72
CA ALA A 110 -4.19 -6.62 5.50
C ALA A 110 -4.17 -6.88 7.01
N THR A 111 -4.74 -8.00 7.44
CA THR A 111 -4.74 -8.40 8.86
C THR A 111 -3.33 -8.65 9.37
N ARG A 112 -2.49 -9.33 8.59
CA ARG A 112 -1.08 -9.58 8.94
C ARG A 112 -0.31 -8.28 9.14
N MET A 113 -0.43 -7.34 8.20
CA MET A 113 0.19 -6.02 8.31
C MET A 113 -0.29 -5.24 9.53
N ARG A 114 -1.60 -5.21 9.79
CA ARG A 114 -2.17 -4.61 11.00
C ARG A 114 -1.56 -5.20 12.28
N MET A 115 -1.49 -6.52 12.37
CA MET A 115 -0.90 -7.21 13.54
C MET A 115 0.58 -6.93 13.73
N ARG A 116 1.31 -6.61 12.65
CA ARG A 116 2.72 -6.22 12.68
C ARG A 116 2.94 -4.72 12.97
N GLY A 117 1.87 -3.94 13.18
CA GLY A 117 1.95 -2.53 13.53
C GLY A 117 2.19 -1.59 12.33
N VAL A 118 1.99 -2.08 11.11
CA VAL A 118 2.02 -1.24 9.89
C VAL A 118 1.00 -0.11 10.03
N ALA A 119 1.34 1.10 9.59
CA ALA A 119 0.49 2.28 9.72
C ALA A 119 -0.64 2.34 8.69
N GLY A 120 -0.47 1.71 7.52
CA GLY A 120 -1.50 1.63 6.49
C GLY A 120 -1.02 1.00 5.19
N VAL A 121 -1.96 0.86 4.25
CA VAL A 121 -1.70 0.40 2.87
C VAL A 121 -2.27 1.40 1.89
N VAL A 122 -1.51 1.72 0.84
CA VAL A 122 -1.94 2.51 -0.29
C VAL A 122 -1.66 1.71 -1.56
N THR A 123 -2.67 1.47 -2.39
CA THR A 123 -2.50 0.78 -3.67
C THR A 123 -3.31 1.49 -4.75
N ASP A 124 -2.71 1.68 -5.92
CA ASP A 124 -3.46 2.13 -7.10
C ASP A 124 -4.14 0.98 -7.85
N GLY A 125 -4.08 -0.24 -7.30
CA GLY A 125 -4.82 -1.42 -7.76
C GLY A 125 -6.13 -1.65 -7.01
N ALA A 126 -6.70 -2.84 -7.22
CA ALA A 126 -7.87 -3.29 -6.47
C ALA A 126 -7.50 -4.05 -5.19
N MET A 127 -8.45 -4.15 -4.25
CA MET A 127 -8.36 -5.09 -3.11
C MET A 127 -9.51 -6.10 -3.16
N ARG A 128 -9.22 -7.31 -2.69
CA ARG A 128 -10.20 -8.33 -2.31
C ARG A 128 -10.70 -8.10 -0.90
N ASP A 129 -11.84 -8.72 -0.58
CA ASP A 129 -12.41 -8.76 0.77
C ASP A 129 -12.60 -7.37 1.38
N SER A 130 -12.83 -6.37 0.53
CA SER A 130 -12.83 -4.95 0.90
C SER A 130 -13.79 -4.62 2.02
N GLN A 131 -14.91 -5.36 2.11
CA GLN A 131 -15.91 -5.17 3.16
C GLN A 131 -15.37 -5.60 4.54
N ASP A 132 -14.59 -6.68 4.61
CA ASP A 132 -14.03 -7.15 5.87
C ASP A 132 -12.81 -6.32 6.27
N ILE A 133 -11.98 -5.92 5.31
CA ILE A 133 -10.89 -4.98 5.54
C ILE A 133 -11.42 -3.64 6.08
N ALA A 134 -12.52 -3.12 5.53
CA ALA A 134 -13.12 -1.85 5.97
C ALA A 134 -13.60 -1.87 7.44
N LYS A 135 -13.93 -3.05 7.98
CA LYS A 135 -14.33 -3.20 9.40
C LYS A 135 -13.12 -3.19 10.34
N GLN A 136 -11.90 -3.32 9.82
CA GLN A 136 -10.70 -3.29 10.64
C GLN A 136 -10.30 -1.84 10.97
N PRO A 137 -9.70 -1.59 12.15
CA PRO A 137 -9.03 -0.33 12.44
C PRO A 137 -7.66 -0.31 11.75
N PHE A 138 -7.67 -0.31 10.42
CA PHE A 138 -6.47 -0.30 9.59
C PHE A 138 -6.69 0.54 8.33
N PRO A 139 -5.96 1.66 8.18
CA PRO A 139 -6.10 2.52 7.01
C PRO A 139 -5.66 1.82 5.72
N VAL A 140 -6.58 1.71 4.76
CA VAL A 140 -6.30 1.12 3.44
C VAL A 140 -6.93 2.00 2.36
N PHE A 141 -6.11 2.49 1.43
CA PHE A 141 -6.51 3.28 0.27
C PHE A 141 -6.36 2.45 -1.01
N ILE A 142 -7.40 2.44 -1.84
CA ILE A 142 -7.46 1.62 -3.05
C ILE A 142 -8.05 2.40 -4.22
N LYS A 143 -7.79 1.95 -5.45
CA LYS A 143 -8.43 2.47 -6.65
C LYS A 143 -9.72 1.72 -7.02
N GLY A 144 -9.82 0.44 -6.69
CA GLY A 144 -10.95 -0.40 -7.07
C GLY A 144 -11.15 -1.65 -6.22
N ARG A 145 -12.15 -2.46 -6.56
CA ARG A 145 -12.44 -3.74 -5.90
C ARG A 145 -12.49 -4.83 -6.95
N SER A 146 -11.92 -5.99 -6.65
CA SER A 146 -11.98 -7.16 -7.54
C SER A 146 -11.98 -8.44 -6.71
N ALA A 147 -12.66 -9.48 -7.20
CA ALA A 147 -12.61 -10.83 -6.64
C ALA A 147 -11.45 -11.66 -7.22
N SER A 148 -10.89 -11.25 -8.37
CA SER A 148 -9.82 -11.98 -9.04
C SER A 148 -8.52 -11.87 -8.26
N LEU A 149 -7.78 -12.97 -8.22
CA LEU A 149 -6.44 -13.06 -7.63
C LEU A 149 -5.41 -12.26 -8.45
N ASN A 150 -4.36 -11.75 -7.80
CA ASN A 150 -3.34 -10.89 -8.43
C ASN A 150 -2.74 -11.52 -9.69
N LEU A 151 -2.47 -12.84 -9.67
CA LEU A 151 -1.79 -13.58 -10.73
C LEU A 151 -2.49 -13.51 -12.10
N THR A 152 -3.75 -13.08 -12.18
CA THR A 152 -4.43 -12.91 -13.48
C THR A 152 -4.01 -11.64 -14.22
N VAL A 153 -3.33 -10.69 -13.56
CA VAL A 153 -2.97 -9.38 -14.14
C VAL A 153 -1.62 -8.84 -13.65
N HIS A 154 -1.21 -9.17 -12.43
CA HIS A 154 -0.08 -8.59 -11.72
C HIS A 154 0.98 -9.65 -11.37
N HIS A 155 2.23 -9.34 -11.73
CA HIS A 155 3.43 -10.03 -11.25
C HIS A 155 4.21 -9.08 -10.32
N ALA A 156 4.43 -9.48 -9.07
CA ALA A 156 5.17 -8.68 -8.10
C ALA A 156 6.69 -8.86 -8.29
N VAL A 157 7.45 -7.77 -8.36
CA VAL A 157 8.90 -7.82 -8.73
C VAL A 157 9.85 -7.11 -7.77
N ASP A 158 9.46 -5.96 -7.21
CA ASP A 158 10.34 -5.09 -6.41
C ASP A 158 9.65 -4.70 -5.10
#